data_AF-A0A1T5ICE6-F1
#
_entry.id   AF-A0A1T5ICE6-F1
#
_cell.length_a   1.000
_cell.length_b   1.000
_cell.length_c   1.000
_cell.angle_alpha   90.00
_cell.angle_beta   90.00
_cell.angle_gamma   90.00
#
_symmetry.space_group_name_H-M   'P 1'
#
loop_
_entity.id
_entity.type
_entity.pdbx_description
1 polymer ?
#
loop_
_entity_poly.entity_id
_entity_poly.type
_entity_poly.pdbx_seq_one_letter_code
_entity_poly.pdbx_strand_id
1 'polypeptide(L)'
;MADDRPDLSDQLLLPDPAAWRAWLDEHEGDTPDGAWLVLAKKGRPAPTTLTHATGLEEALCSGWIDAQMRSLGADTMLQRFCPRRPRSRWSVRNQEIVARLTGEGRMRPRGQAEIDAAKADGRWEAAYHGPARAEVPADLAAALAASPAATATFDVLTSQNRYAVLHRLGALKTAEARERNVAKYVAMLARGETPYPQRRRPGA
;
A
#
# COMPACT_ATOMS: atom_id res chain seq x y z
N MET A 1 -14.12 -20.60 -4.40
CA MET A 1 -13.34 -19.47 -3.83
C MET A 1 -13.19 -19.79 -2.36
N ALA A 2 -12.01 -20.23 -1.93
CA ALA A 2 -11.76 -20.54 -0.53
C ALA A 2 -11.83 -19.24 0.27
N ASP A 3 -12.58 -19.31 1.36
CA ASP A 3 -12.77 -18.24 2.31
C ASP A 3 -11.46 -18.04 3.08
N ASP A 4 -10.62 -17.13 2.61
CA ASP A 4 -9.31 -16.75 3.15
C ASP A 4 -9.47 -15.92 4.45
N ARG A 5 -10.39 -16.35 5.32
CA ARG A 5 -10.49 -15.87 6.70
C ARG A 5 -9.35 -16.54 7.47
N PRO A 6 -8.36 -15.79 7.98
CA PRO A 6 -7.38 -16.38 8.88
C PRO A 6 -8.15 -17.01 10.02
N ASP A 7 -7.72 -18.20 10.44
CA ASP A 7 -8.15 -18.69 11.73
C ASP A 7 -7.81 -17.60 12.75
N LEU A 8 -8.81 -17.21 13.55
CA LEU A 8 -8.63 -16.14 14.53
C LEU A 8 -7.60 -16.55 15.60
N SER A 9 -7.18 -17.82 15.63
CA SER A 9 -6.08 -18.37 16.43
C SER A 9 -4.68 -17.86 16.02
N ASP A 10 -4.48 -17.36 14.78
CA ASP A 10 -3.18 -16.92 14.26
C ASP A 10 -2.90 -15.41 14.41
N GLN A 11 -3.59 -14.75 15.35
CA GLN A 11 -3.41 -13.32 15.62
C GLN A 11 -2.37 -13.07 16.70
N LEU A 12 -1.43 -12.17 16.44
CA LEU A 12 -0.42 -11.77 17.41
C LEU A 12 -0.78 -10.42 18.04
N LEU A 13 -1.06 -10.45 19.35
CA LEU A 13 -1.07 -9.25 20.17
C LEU A 13 0.28 -9.12 20.88
N LEU A 14 1.14 -8.26 20.35
CA LEU A 14 2.45 -7.96 20.93
C LEU A 14 2.38 -6.61 21.65
N PRO A 15 3.02 -6.44 22.82
CA PRO A 15 2.84 -5.25 23.67
C PRO A 15 3.48 -3.97 23.11
N ASP A 16 4.53 -4.08 22.29
CA ASP A 16 5.34 -2.95 21.83
C ASP A 16 6.17 -3.29 20.57
N PRO A 17 6.88 -2.31 19.97
CA PRO A 17 7.77 -2.54 18.83
C PRO A 17 8.95 -3.48 19.12
N ALA A 18 9.45 -3.53 20.35
CA ALA A 18 10.57 -4.40 20.70
C ALA A 18 10.15 -5.88 20.66
N ALA A 19 8.95 -6.20 21.15
CA ALA A 19 8.36 -7.53 21.04
C ALA A 19 8.11 -7.94 19.57
N TRP A 20 7.70 -7.00 18.72
CA TRP A 20 7.57 -7.27 17.28
C TRP A 20 8.92 -7.54 16.60
N ARG A 21 9.95 -6.78 16.94
CA ARG A 21 11.31 -7.04 16.46
C ARG A 21 11.82 -8.42 16.91
N ALA A 22 11.64 -8.76 18.19
CA ALA A 22 12.05 -10.07 18.72
C ALA A 22 11.31 -11.22 18.01
N TRP A 23 10.01 -11.06 17.76
CA TRP A 23 9.24 -12.04 16.99
C TRP A 23 9.80 -12.18 15.56
N LEU A 24 10.11 -11.08 14.89
CA LEU A 24 10.73 -11.11 13.55
C LEU A 24 12.12 -11.77 13.58
N ASP A 25 12.94 -11.53 14.61
CA ASP A 25 14.25 -12.18 14.75
C ASP A 25 14.14 -13.71 14.79
N GLU A 26 13.08 -14.24 15.41
CA GLU A 26 12.85 -15.68 15.55
C GLU A 26 12.14 -16.29 14.34
N HIS A 27 11.16 -15.60 13.75
CA HIS A 27 10.19 -16.19 12.83
C HIS A 27 10.24 -15.67 11.38
N GLU A 28 11.08 -14.68 11.06
CA GLU A 28 11.05 -14.10 9.71
C GLU A 28 11.54 -15.05 8.60
N GLY A 29 12.26 -16.12 9.00
CA GLY A 29 12.80 -17.14 8.11
C GLY A 29 11.85 -18.32 7.85
N ASP A 30 10.93 -18.60 8.77
CA ASP A 30 10.03 -19.77 8.74
C ASP A 30 8.57 -19.42 8.47
N THR A 31 8.24 -18.13 8.38
CA THR A 31 6.86 -17.64 8.19
C THR A 31 6.65 -16.98 6.81
N PRO A 32 6.58 -17.75 5.71
CA PRO A 32 6.45 -17.22 4.34
C PRO A 32 5.09 -16.55 4.08
N ASP A 33 4.05 -16.95 4.81
CA ASP A 33 2.70 -16.40 4.70
C ASP A 33 2.48 -15.13 5.53
N GLY A 34 3.50 -14.70 6.28
CA GLY A 34 3.44 -13.52 7.13
C GLY A 34 2.64 -13.73 8.41
N ALA A 35 2.47 -12.64 9.16
CA ALA A 35 1.81 -12.63 10.46
C ALA A 35 0.73 -11.55 10.54
N TRP A 36 -0.32 -11.80 11.31
CA TRP A 36 -1.40 -10.85 11.57
C TRP A 36 -1.24 -10.21 12.93
N LEU A 37 -0.94 -8.91 12.97
CA LEU A 37 -0.82 -8.17 14.22
C LEU A 37 -2.15 -7.52 14.61
N VAL A 38 -2.51 -7.64 15.88
CA VAL A 38 -3.62 -6.90 16.50
C VAL A 38 -3.13 -5.50 16.86
N LEU A 39 -3.71 -4.47 16.25
CA LEU A 39 -3.35 -3.07 16.47
C LEU A 39 -4.58 -2.25 16.88
N ALA A 40 -4.34 -1.17 17.63
CA ALA A 40 -5.39 -0.19 17.93
C ALA A 40 -5.79 0.58 16.65
N LYS A 41 -7.08 0.81 16.45
CA LYS A 41 -7.57 1.80 15.48
C LYS A 41 -7.19 3.20 15.97
N LYS A 42 -6.93 4.11 15.03
CA LYS A 42 -6.53 5.49 15.33
C LYS A 42 -7.55 6.16 16.27
N GLY A 43 -7.07 6.70 17.39
CA GLY A 43 -7.89 7.43 18.37
C GLY A 43 -8.77 6.54 19.25
N ARG A 44 -8.51 5.23 19.32
CA ARG A 44 -9.22 4.28 20.19
C ARG A 44 -8.29 3.80 21.31
N PRO A 45 -8.85 3.27 22.42
CA PRO A 45 -8.05 2.62 23.46
C PRO A 45 -7.13 1.56 22.86
N ALA A 46 -5.86 1.55 23.27
CA ALA A 46 -4.85 0.71 22.65
C ALA A 46 -4.49 -0.48 23.55
N PRO A 47 -4.66 -1.73 23.09
CA PRO A 47 -4.22 -2.91 23.83
C PRO A 47 -2.70 -3.14 23.76
N THR A 48 -2.00 -2.31 22.98
CA THR A 48 -0.57 -2.38 22.69
C THR A 48 -0.04 -0.98 22.38
N THR A 49 1.24 -0.73 22.64
CA THR A 49 1.94 0.47 22.17
C THR A 49 2.45 0.33 20.73
N LEU A 50 2.38 -0.89 20.16
CA LEU A 50 2.69 -1.15 18.76
C LEU A 50 1.66 -0.45 17.86
N THR A 51 2.15 0.41 16.99
CA THR A 51 1.34 1.12 16.00
C THR A 51 1.63 0.56 14.62
N HIS A 52 0.77 0.84 13.64
CA HIS A 52 1.06 0.51 12.24
C HIS A 52 2.40 1.12 11.79
N ALA A 53 2.71 2.35 12.21
CA ALA A 53 3.94 3.04 11.83
C ALA A 53 5.18 2.32 12.37
N THR A 54 5.20 2.02 13.68
CA THR A 54 6.33 1.31 14.30
C THR A 54 6.42 -0.15 13.86
N GLY A 55 5.30 -0.81 13.62
CA GLY A 55 5.26 -2.14 13.02
C GLY A 55 5.86 -2.18 11.62
N LEU A 56 5.56 -1.17 10.78
CA LEU A 56 6.14 -1.03 9.45
C LEU A 56 7.64 -0.76 9.48
N GLU A 57 8.13 0.02 10.44
CA GLU A 57 9.58 0.26 10.59
C GLU A 57 10.34 -1.04 10.84
N GLU A 58 9.92 -1.83 11.83
CA GLU A 58 10.57 -3.11 12.13
C GLU A 58 10.40 -4.10 10.98
N ALA A 59 9.24 -4.12 10.32
CA ALA A 59 9.05 -4.94 9.13
C ALA A 59 10.03 -4.56 8.01
N LEU A 60 10.26 -3.28 7.75
CA LEU A 60 11.23 -2.83 6.74
C LEU A 60 12.67 -3.21 7.12
N CYS A 61 13.05 -3.11 8.40
CA CYS A 61 14.33 -3.61 8.90
C CYS A 61 14.53 -5.10 8.59
N SER A 62 13.44 -5.87 8.57
CA SER A 62 13.38 -7.31 8.26
C SER A 62 13.19 -7.67 6.78
N GLY A 63 13.06 -6.71 5.87
CA GLY A 63 12.71 -7.03 4.48
C GLY A 63 11.25 -7.51 4.31
N TRP A 64 10.40 -7.19 5.28
CA TRP A 64 8.97 -7.40 5.29
C TRP A 64 8.24 -6.10 4.95
N ILE A 65 6.94 -6.18 4.71
CA ILE A 65 6.07 -5.04 4.41
C ILE A 65 4.65 -5.29 4.94
N ASP A 66 3.91 -4.20 5.16
CA ASP A 66 2.49 -4.27 5.42
C ASP A 66 1.70 -4.72 4.17
N ALA A 67 0.63 -5.46 4.41
CA ALA A 67 -0.26 -5.97 3.39
C ALA A 67 -1.72 -5.69 3.75
N GLN A 68 -2.55 -6.73 3.81
CA GLN A 68 -3.97 -6.61 4.07
C GLN A 68 -4.25 -6.08 5.48
N MET A 69 -5.28 -5.25 5.59
CA MET A 69 -5.85 -4.81 6.85
C MET A 69 -7.30 -5.31 6.94
N ARG A 70 -7.72 -5.72 8.14
CA ARG A 70 -9.11 -6.10 8.45
C ARG A 70 -9.56 -5.42 9.73
N SER A 71 -10.83 -5.05 9.82
CA SER A 71 -11.41 -4.55 11.06
C SER A 71 -11.59 -5.70 12.06
N LEU A 72 -11.25 -5.46 13.33
CA LEU A 72 -11.49 -6.38 14.44
C LEU A 72 -12.29 -5.66 15.53
N GLY A 73 -13.61 -5.81 15.53
CA GLY A 73 -14.47 -5.08 16.47
C GLY A 73 -14.40 -3.55 16.33
N ALA A 74 -14.78 -2.84 17.40
CA ALA A 74 -14.89 -1.38 17.40
C ALA A 74 -13.52 -0.68 17.52
N ASP A 75 -12.62 -1.22 18.35
CA ASP A 75 -11.41 -0.53 18.80
C ASP A 75 -10.12 -1.00 18.12
N THR A 76 -10.11 -2.22 17.58
CA THR A 76 -8.89 -2.84 17.03
C THR A 76 -9.03 -3.18 15.55
N MET A 77 -7.90 -3.47 14.94
CA MET A 77 -7.76 -3.94 13.57
C MET A 77 -6.68 -5.01 13.50
N LEU A 78 -6.77 -5.85 12.48
CA LEU A 78 -5.71 -6.78 12.11
C LEU A 78 -4.93 -6.20 10.95
N GLN A 79 -3.63 -6.08 11.12
CA GLN A 79 -2.70 -5.70 10.05
C GLN A 79 -1.79 -6.88 9.74
N ARG A 80 -1.84 -7.37 8.50
CA ARG A 80 -0.90 -8.37 8.04
C ARG A 80 0.43 -7.71 7.69
N PHE A 81 1.52 -8.31 8.17
CA PHE A 81 2.88 -8.06 7.70
C PHE A 81 3.41 -9.34 7.06
N CYS A 82 4.14 -9.25 5.96
CA CYS A 82 4.68 -10.42 5.28
C CYS A 82 6.03 -10.10 4.62
N PRO A 83 6.84 -11.13 4.30
CA PRO A 83 8.02 -10.95 3.48
C PRO A 83 7.70 -10.22 2.18
N ARG A 84 8.61 -9.34 1.73
CA ARG A 84 8.49 -8.75 0.40
C ARG A 84 8.66 -9.86 -0.65
N ARG A 85 7.80 -9.85 -1.66
CA ARG A 85 7.94 -10.75 -2.82
C ARG A 85 8.96 -10.17 -3.79
N PRO A 86 9.61 -10.98 -4.65
CA PRO A 86 10.63 -10.50 -5.58
C PRO A 86 10.19 -9.34 -6.48
N ARG A 87 8.89 -9.22 -6.77
CA ARG A 87 8.32 -8.15 -7.61
C ARG A 87 7.60 -7.05 -6.83
N SER A 88 7.70 -7.03 -5.50
CA SER A 88 7.04 -6.04 -4.65
C SER A 88 7.60 -4.64 -4.91
N ARG A 89 6.72 -3.72 -5.31
CA ARG A 89 7.03 -2.32 -5.62
C ARG A 89 7.41 -1.54 -4.36
N TRP A 90 8.32 -0.60 -4.49
CA TRP A 90 8.65 0.35 -3.42
C TRP A 90 7.83 1.63 -3.54
N SER A 91 7.61 2.27 -2.40
CA SER A 91 7.04 3.62 -2.35
C SER A 91 8.13 4.58 -1.89
N VAL A 92 8.05 5.84 -2.32
CA VAL A 92 8.99 6.88 -1.87
C VAL A 92 8.94 7.04 -0.35
N ARG A 93 7.76 6.91 0.26
CA ARG A 93 7.60 6.90 1.72
C ARG A 93 8.41 5.77 2.39
N ASN A 94 8.40 4.57 1.83
CA ASN A 94 9.18 3.47 2.40
C ASN A 94 10.68 3.69 2.22
N GLN A 95 11.11 4.33 1.13
CA GLN A 95 12.52 4.72 0.95
C GLN A 95 12.94 5.76 1.98
N GLU A 96 12.10 6.76 2.27
CA GLU A 96 12.35 7.77 3.31
C GLU A 96 12.48 7.12 4.70
N ILE A 97 11.58 6.17 5.02
CA ILE A 97 11.66 5.40 6.27
C ILE A 97 12.96 4.60 6.31
N VAL A 98 13.28 3.85 5.26
CA VAL A 98 14.52 3.07 5.18
C VAL A 98 15.77 3.95 5.32
N ALA A 99 15.80 5.11 4.66
CA ALA A 99 16.93 6.03 4.76
C ALA A 99 17.16 6.49 6.20
N ARG A 100 16.08 6.82 6.92
CA ARG A 100 16.16 7.15 8.35
C ARG A 100 16.62 5.94 9.18
N LEU A 101 16.02 4.77 9.00
CA LEU A 101 16.39 3.55 9.74
C LEU A 101 17.84 3.11 9.49
N THR A 102 18.35 3.37 8.29
CA THR A 102 19.76 3.14 7.94
C THR A 102 20.66 4.11 8.70
N GLY A 103 20.31 5.40 8.75
CA GLY A 103 21.02 6.40 9.54
C GLY A 103 21.00 6.11 11.05
N GLU A 104 19.92 5.50 11.54
CA GLU A 104 19.77 5.03 12.92
C GLU A 104 20.51 3.71 13.20
N GLY A 105 21.07 3.04 12.19
CA GLY A 105 21.74 1.75 12.34
C GLY A 105 20.82 0.59 12.67
N ARG A 106 19.50 0.72 12.39
CA ARG A 106 18.48 -0.29 12.74
C ARG A 106 18.26 -1.34 11.67
N MET A 107 18.73 -1.11 10.44
CA MET A 107 18.57 -2.05 9.33
C MET A 107 19.24 -3.39 9.63
N ARG A 108 18.55 -4.49 9.33
CA ARG A 108 19.04 -5.86 9.54
C ARG A 108 19.51 -6.46 8.20
N PRO A 109 20.34 -7.53 8.21
CA PRO A 109 20.87 -8.12 6.98
C PRO A 109 19.79 -8.51 5.96
N ARG A 110 18.67 -9.06 6.42
CA ARG A 110 17.54 -9.43 5.55
C ARG A 110 16.89 -8.20 4.88
N GLY A 111 16.65 -7.13 5.63
CA GLY A 111 16.12 -5.88 5.07
C GLY A 111 17.09 -5.23 4.09
N GLN A 112 18.39 -5.27 4.39
CA GLN A 112 19.41 -4.76 3.48
C GLN A 112 19.45 -5.55 2.16
N ALA A 113 19.37 -6.88 2.23
CA ALA A 113 19.32 -7.73 1.04
C ALA A 113 18.11 -7.40 0.14
N GLU A 114 16.95 -7.10 0.72
CA GLU A 114 15.75 -6.68 -0.04
C GLU A 114 15.91 -5.30 -0.69
N ILE A 115 16.63 -4.39 -0.05
CA ILE A 115 16.98 -3.07 -0.63
C ILE A 115 17.93 -3.25 -1.80
N ASP A 116 18.97 -4.05 -1.64
CA ASP A 116 19.98 -4.28 -2.67
C ASP A 116 19.38 -4.98 -3.89
N ALA A 117 18.53 -5.99 -3.68
CA ALA A 117 17.78 -6.65 -4.74
C ALA A 117 16.87 -5.67 -5.51
N ALA A 118 16.23 -4.74 -4.80
CA ALA A 118 15.35 -3.74 -5.42
C ALA A 118 16.10 -2.66 -6.21
N LYS A 119 17.32 -2.31 -5.79
CA LYS A 119 18.20 -1.44 -6.57
C LYS A 119 18.72 -2.15 -7.81
N ALA A 120 19.11 -3.42 -7.68
CA ALA A 120 19.64 -4.21 -8.78
C ALA A 120 18.62 -4.41 -9.92
N ASP A 121 17.32 -4.50 -9.60
CA ASP A 121 16.25 -4.71 -10.59
C ASP A 121 15.42 -3.46 -10.92
N GLY A 122 15.84 -2.28 -10.44
CA GLY A 122 15.24 -0.99 -10.75
C GLY A 122 13.93 -0.69 -10.02
N ARG A 123 13.43 -1.58 -9.14
CA ARG A 123 12.21 -1.32 -8.35
C ARG A 123 12.39 -0.21 -7.33
N TRP A 124 13.62 0.01 -6.88
CA TRP A 124 13.96 1.11 -5.98
C TRP A 124 13.77 2.46 -6.70
N GLU A 125 14.37 2.62 -7.86
CA GLU A 125 14.28 3.84 -8.68
C GLU A 125 12.84 4.09 -9.18
N ALA A 126 12.10 3.02 -9.45
CA ALA A 126 10.69 3.08 -9.85
C ALA A 126 9.70 3.25 -8.68
N ALA A 127 10.16 3.72 -7.52
CA ALA A 127 9.31 3.91 -6.35
C ALA A 127 8.19 4.92 -6.61
N TYR A 128 6.96 4.56 -6.24
CA TYR A 128 5.81 5.42 -6.49
C TYR A 128 5.61 6.46 -5.40
N HIS A 129 5.12 7.64 -5.78
CA HIS A 129 4.70 8.68 -4.85
C HIS A 129 3.29 8.40 -4.31
N GLY A 130 3.03 8.86 -3.08
CA GLY A 130 1.70 8.85 -2.50
C GLY A 130 0.72 9.82 -3.18
N PRO A 131 -0.56 9.80 -2.79
CA PRO A 131 -1.64 10.58 -3.43
C PRO A 131 -1.40 12.09 -3.46
N ALA A 132 -0.66 12.64 -2.49
CA ALA A 132 -0.40 14.07 -2.40
C ALA A 132 0.46 14.63 -3.54
N ARG A 133 1.24 13.78 -4.23
CA ARG A 133 2.09 14.17 -5.37
C ARG A 133 1.66 13.50 -6.68
N ALA A 134 0.44 12.94 -6.71
CA ALA A 134 -0.04 12.26 -7.90
C ALA A 134 -0.59 13.29 -8.91
N GLU A 135 0.15 13.47 -10.00
CA GLU A 135 -0.23 14.34 -11.11
C GLU A 135 -1.03 13.58 -12.16
N VAL A 136 -1.86 14.31 -12.92
CA VAL A 136 -2.62 13.74 -14.05
C VAL A 136 -1.70 13.68 -15.27
N PRO A 137 -1.41 12.49 -15.81
CA PRO A 137 -0.60 12.37 -17.02
C PRO A 137 -1.29 13.00 -18.23
N ALA A 138 -0.48 13.53 -19.16
CA ALA A 138 -0.97 14.25 -20.34
C ALA A 138 -1.92 13.41 -21.22
N ASP A 139 -1.67 12.12 -21.36
CA ASP A 139 -2.51 11.20 -22.13
C ASP A 139 -3.89 10.98 -21.49
N LEU A 140 -3.94 10.86 -20.15
CA LEU A 140 -5.22 10.83 -19.43
C LEU A 140 -5.95 12.18 -19.53
N ALA A 141 -5.24 13.29 -19.40
CA ALA A 141 -5.83 14.63 -19.52
C ALA A 141 -6.45 14.86 -20.91
N ALA A 142 -5.73 14.49 -21.98
CA ALA A 142 -6.23 14.58 -23.34
C ALA A 142 -7.47 13.69 -23.56
N ALA A 143 -7.46 12.46 -23.05
CA ALA A 143 -8.58 11.54 -23.18
C ALA A 143 -9.82 12.01 -22.37
N LEU A 144 -9.62 12.61 -21.20
CA LEU A 144 -10.71 13.21 -20.43
C LEU A 144 -11.32 14.41 -21.15
N ALA A 145 -10.51 15.29 -21.74
CA ALA A 145 -10.97 16.45 -22.48
C ALA A 145 -11.89 16.09 -23.67
N ALA A 146 -11.72 14.89 -24.24
CA ALA A 146 -12.57 14.36 -25.29
C ALA A 146 -13.94 13.81 -24.80
N SER A 147 -14.17 13.75 -23.48
CA SER A 147 -15.41 13.22 -22.88
C SER A 147 -15.90 14.12 -21.73
N PRO A 148 -16.88 15.03 -21.99
CA PRO A 148 -17.44 15.90 -20.96
C PRO A 148 -18.00 15.13 -19.75
N ALA A 149 -18.66 14.00 -19.99
CA ALA A 149 -19.19 13.15 -18.92
C ALA A 149 -18.08 12.53 -18.05
N ALA A 150 -16.98 12.06 -18.66
CA ALA A 150 -15.85 11.52 -17.91
C ALA A 150 -15.14 12.61 -17.11
N THR A 151 -14.97 13.80 -17.69
CA THR A 151 -14.38 14.97 -17.00
C THR A 151 -15.20 15.34 -15.77
N ALA A 152 -16.51 15.48 -15.92
CA ALA A 152 -17.39 15.82 -14.80
C ALA A 152 -17.29 14.81 -13.65
N THR A 153 -17.24 13.51 -13.94
CA THR A 153 -17.03 12.46 -12.93
C THR A 153 -15.63 12.51 -12.32
N PHE A 154 -14.60 12.77 -13.14
CA PHE A 154 -13.21 12.85 -12.70
C PHE A 154 -12.96 14.01 -11.71
N ASP A 155 -13.61 15.15 -11.94
CA ASP A 155 -13.47 16.36 -11.12
C ASP A 155 -14.06 16.20 -9.71
N VAL A 156 -15.10 15.37 -9.56
CA VAL A 156 -15.73 15.10 -8.25
C VAL A 156 -15.14 13.89 -7.51
N LEU A 157 -14.11 13.24 -8.06
CA LEU A 157 -13.50 12.07 -7.42
C LEU A 157 -12.92 12.43 -6.04
N THR A 158 -13.07 11.49 -5.11
CA THR A 158 -12.29 11.55 -3.87
C THR A 158 -10.79 11.39 -4.18
N SER A 159 -9.93 11.85 -3.27
CA SER A 159 -8.48 11.65 -3.38
C SER A 159 -8.09 10.18 -3.55
N GLN A 160 -8.81 9.26 -2.89
CA GLN A 160 -8.65 7.82 -3.02
C GLN A 160 -8.93 7.34 -4.46
N ASN A 161 -10.07 7.71 -5.03
CA ASN A 161 -10.45 7.29 -6.39
C ASN A 161 -9.55 7.91 -7.45
N ARG A 162 -9.23 9.20 -7.32
CA ARG A 162 -8.30 9.88 -8.21
C ARG A 162 -6.94 9.18 -8.20
N TYR A 163 -6.39 8.96 -7.01
CA TYR A 163 -5.11 8.27 -6.88
C TYR A 163 -5.14 6.83 -7.41
N ALA A 164 -6.24 6.10 -7.23
CA ALA A 164 -6.38 4.74 -7.75
C ALA A 164 -6.21 4.68 -9.27
N VAL A 165 -6.80 5.61 -10.01
CA VAL A 165 -6.64 5.71 -11.47
C VAL A 165 -5.20 6.03 -11.82
N LEU A 166 -4.66 7.11 -11.25
CA LEU A 166 -3.31 7.60 -11.56
C LEU A 166 -2.23 6.56 -11.24
N HIS A 167 -2.31 5.94 -10.07
CA HIS A 167 -1.37 4.93 -9.62
C HIS A 167 -1.40 3.67 -10.49
N ARG A 168 -2.60 3.21 -10.89
CA ARG A 168 -2.73 2.03 -11.77
C ARG A 168 -2.20 2.31 -13.17
N LEU A 169 -2.42 3.51 -13.71
CA LEU A 169 -1.85 3.92 -14.99
C LEU A 169 -0.33 4.07 -14.93
N GLY A 170 0.20 4.66 -13.86
CA GLY A 170 1.64 4.80 -13.64
C GLY A 170 2.37 3.46 -13.42
N ALA A 171 1.64 2.38 -13.10
CA ALA A 171 2.21 1.05 -12.94
C ALA A 171 2.32 0.25 -14.25
N LEU A 172 1.75 0.75 -15.35
CA LEU A 172 1.75 0.05 -16.64
C LEU A 172 3.10 0.22 -17.35
N LYS A 173 3.63 -0.89 -17.87
CA LYS A 173 4.98 -0.94 -18.46
C LYS A 173 5.02 -0.75 -19.97
N THR A 174 3.90 -0.92 -20.67
CA THR A 174 3.83 -0.85 -22.13
C THR A 174 2.88 0.25 -22.57
N ALA A 175 3.20 0.91 -23.69
CA ALA A 175 2.36 1.95 -24.27
C ALA A 175 0.97 1.42 -24.64
N GLU A 176 0.89 0.22 -25.22
CA GLU A 176 -0.37 -0.43 -25.59
C GLU A 176 -1.26 -0.70 -24.36
N ALA A 177 -0.70 -1.23 -23.27
CA ALA A 177 -1.46 -1.43 -22.05
C ALA A 177 -1.92 -0.10 -21.45
N ARG A 178 -1.08 0.94 -21.53
CA ARG A 178 -1.39 2.28 -21.06
C ARG A 178 -2.56 2.88 -21.81
N GLU A 179 -2.52 2.90 -23.14
CA GLU A 179 -3.59 3.39 -24.01
C GLU A 179 -4.91 2.67 -23.73
N ARG A 180 -4.90 1.33 -23.72
CA ARG A 180 -6.08 0.52 -23.41
C ARG A 180 -6.68 0.83 -22.05
N ASN A 181 -5.84 1.04 -21.03
CA ASN A 181 -6.32 1.35 -19.68
C ASN A 181 -6.80 2.80 -19.55
N VAL A 182 -6.20 3.77 -20.24
CA VAL A 182 -6.72 5.15 -20.30
C VAL A 182 -8.13 5.13 -20.89
N ALA A 183 -8.32 4.49 -22.05
CA ALA A 183 -9.64 4.36 -22.68
C ALA A 183 -10.65 3.67 -21.74
N LYS A 184 -10.24 2.60 -21.05
CA LYS A 184 -11.06 1.91 -20.06
C LYS A 184 -11.50 2.82 -18.91
N TYR A 185 -10.58 3.60 -18.33
CA TYR A 185 -10.92 4.50 -17.23
C TYR A 185 -11.81 5.65 -17.68
N VAL A 186 -11.57 6.25 -18.84
CA VAL A 186 -12.44 7.29 -19.39
C VAL A 186 -13.85 6.75 -19.64
N ALA A 187 -13.98 5.56 -20.24
CA ALA A 187 -15.29 4.94 -20.45
C ALA A 187 -16.02 4.63 -19.14
N MET A 188 -15.32 4.15 -18.11
CA MET A 188 -15.87 3.92 -16.77
C MET A 188 -16.37 5.23 -16.15
N LEU A 189 -15.55 6.28 -16.17
CA LEU A 189 -15.91 7.59 -15.61
C LEU A 189 -17.06 8.26 -16.39
N ALA A 190 -17.14 8.06 -17.71
CA ALA A 190 -18.25 8.54 -18.53
C ALA A 190 -19.60 7.92 -18.12
N ARG A 191 -19.59 6.69 -17.55
CA ARG A 191 -20.79 6.04 -16.97
C ARG A 191 -21.05 6.45 -15.51
N GLY A 192 -20.24 7.33 -14.94
CA GLY A 192 -20.33 7.72 -13.52
C GLY A 192 -19.81 6.66 -12.54
N GLU A 193 -19.11 5.62 -13.05
CA GLU A 193 -18.52 4.56 -12.23
C GLU A 193 -17.16 4.98 -11.66
N THR A 194 -16.78 4.41 -10.52
CA THR A 194 -15.52 4.74 -9.82
C THR A 194 -14.82 3.48 -9.29
N PRO A 195 -13.47 3.49 -9.15
CA PRO A 195 -12.73 2.32 -8.66
C PRO A 195 -13.16 1.82 -7.28
N TYR A 196 -13.56 2.74 -6.40
CA TYR A 196 -14.08 2.48 -5.06
C TYR A 196 -15.38 3.26 -4.86
N PRO A 197 -16.35 2.72 -4.10
CA PRO A 197 -17.60 3.41 -3.84
C PRO A 197 -17.39 4.82 -3.28
N GLN A 198 -18.07 5.82 -3.85
CA GLN A 198 -18.11 7.19 -3.34
C GLN A 198 -19.52 7.78 -3.42
N ARG A 199 -19.82 8.75 -2.54
CA ARG A 199 -21.12 9.43 -2.51
C ARG A 199 -21.22 10.59 -3.51
N ARG A 200 -20.11 11.27 -3.80
CA ARG A 200 -20.07 12.44 -4.70
C ARG A 200 -20.37 12.03 -6.14
N ARG A 201 -21.29 12.75 -6.79
CA ARG A 201 -21.67 12.57 -8.20
C ARG A 201 -21.72 13.93 -8.91
N PRO A 202 -21.47 13.99 -10.23
CA PRO A 202 -21.63 15.22 -10.98
C PRO A 202 -23.06 15.74 -10.91
N GLY A 203 -23.24 17.05 -10.70
CA GLY A 203 -24.56 17.70 -10.66
C GLY A 203 -25.41 17.38 -9.42
N ALA A 204 -24.84 16.76 -8.39
CA ALA A 204 -25.47 16.50 -7.10
C ALA A 204 -25.03 17.51 -6.02
#